data_AF-A0A2D4S9L2-F1
#
_entry.id   AF-A0A2D4S9L2-F1
#
_cell.length_a   1.000
_cell.length_b   1.000
_cell.length_c   1.000
_cell.angle_alpha   90.00
_cell.angle_beta   90.00
_cell.angle_gamma   90.00
#
_symmetry.space_group_name_H-M   'P 1'
#
loop_
_entity.id
_entity.type
_entity.pdbx_description
1 polymer ?
#
loop_
_entity_poly.entity_id
_entity_poly.type
_entity_poly.pdbx_seq_one_letter_code
_entity_poly.pdbx_strand_id
1 'polypeptide(L)'
;MRAGVVAALASLLLISGCATTERKVVRTTISKPSLEKPDAPPVPSGTDVVLNDGSRVSATTPEGKISVEAGPGLLRTLSWDGTTRFVVTQARPEPVYGAKGVHFEGTPTNFKPHKGITRVKFEEATRQFENVDDARIWMQIRRLHYVHTNNGLVVGWKRVPGEGKLHVEVWQFYIDGKKPTFLPDSQDYLIQLRQAPLQASKR
;
A
#
# COMPACT_ATOMS: atom_id res chain seq x y z
N MET A 1 5.92 21.78 -88.11
CA MET A 1 7.08 20.89 -87.87
C MET A 1 8.34 21.59 -88.35
N ARG A 2 9.47 21.47 -87.63
CA ARG A 2 10.63 22.39 -87.49
C ARG A 2 10.47 23.31 -86.27
N ALA A 3 11.46 23.59 -85.43
CA ALA A 3 12.90 23.32 -85.43
C ALA A 3 13.40 23.18 -83.97
N GLY A 4 14.62 22.67 -83.78
CA GLY A 4 15.28 22.55 -82.49
C GLY A 4 16.25 23.70 -82.16
N VAL A 5 17.18 23.36 -81.25
CA VAL A 5 18.44 24.03 -80.83
C VAL A 5 18.43 24.72 -79.44
N VAL A 6 19.07 24.01 -78.48
CA VAL A 6 20.14 24.36 -77.52
C VAL A 6 20.28 25.80 -76.97
N ALA A 7 20.38 25.93 -75.63
CA ALA A 7 21.42 26.72 -74.93
C ALA A 7 21.39 26.47 -73.40
N ALA A 8 22.58 26.33 -72.81
CA ALA A 8 22.83 26.17 -71.37
C ALA A 8 22.91 27.54 -70.65
N LEU A 9 22.64 27.57 -69.34
CA LEU A 9 23.30 28.50 -68.41
C LEU A 9 23.12 28.06 -66.95
N ALA A 10 24.25 27.98 -66.26
CA ALA A 10 24.39 27.72 -64.84
C ALA A 10 24.00 28.95 -64.00
N SER A 11 23.57 28.75 -62.74
CA SER A 11 23.80 29.71 -61.66
C SER A 11 23.66 29.07 -60.28
N LEU A 12 24.61 29.44 -59.42
CA LEU A 12 24.90 28.98 -58.07
C LEU A 12 24.00 29.61 -56.98
N LEU A 13 23.96 28.92 -55.83
CA LEU A 13 23.85 29.41 -54.44
C LEU A 13 22.53 30.06 -53.99
N LEU A 14 21.96 29.54 -52.90
CA LEU A 14 22.00 30.22 -51.59
C LEU A 14 21.64 29.28 -50.44
N ILE A 15 22.41 29.45 -49.38
CA ILE A 15 22.45 28.69 -48.13
C ILE A 15 21.40 29.29 -47.19
N SER A 16 20.59 28.48 -46.53
CA SER A 16 20.01 28.87 -45.24
C SER A 16 19.67 27.64 -44.40
N GLY A 17 20.71 27.08 -43.77
CA GLY A 17 20.54 26.13 -42.68
C GLY A 17 20.20 26.90 -41.41
N CYS A 18 18.92 26.92 -41.03
CA CYS A 18 18.51 27.37 -39.70
C CYS A 18 18.99 26.33 -38.66
N ALA A 19 20.16 26.56 -38.06
CA ALA A 19 20.59 25.83 -36.88
C ALA A 19 19.70 26.27 -35.70
N THR A 20 18.67 25.48 -35.40
CA THR A 20 17.86 25.65 -34.19
C THR A 20 18.67 25.09 -33.03
N THR A 21 19.35 25.97 -32.29
CA THR A 21 20.05 25.60 -31.05
C THR A 21 19.01 25.21 -30.00
N GLU A 22 18.84 23.91 -29.76
CA GLU A 22 18.02 23.40 -28.67
C GLU A 22 18.58 23.88 -27.33
N ARG A 23 17.89 24.86 -26.74
CA ARG A 23 18.18 25.36 -25.40
C ARG A 23 17.80 24.26 -24.43
N LYS A 24 18.81 23.51 -23.95
CA LYS A 24 18.68 22.48 -22.92
C LYS A 24 18.11 23.12 -21.65
N VAL A 25 16.80 23.02 -21.48
CA VAL A 25 16.10 23.43 -20.26
C VAL A 25 16.58 22.49 -19.15
N VAL A 26 17.50 22.97 -18.33
CA VAL A 26 17.91 22.29 -17.10
C VAL A 26 16.72 22.35 -16.16
N ARG A 27 15.91 21.29 -16.19
CA ARG A 27 14.79 21.08 -15.28
C ARG A 27 15.38 20.70 -13.93
N THR A 28 15.63 21.70 -13.08
CA THR A 28 15.97 21.49 -11.68
C THR A 28 14.81 20.74 -11.03
N THR A 29 14.99 19.44 -10.86
CA THR A 29 14.02 18.59 -10.20
C THR A 29 14.14 18.88 -8.71
N ILE A 30 13.30 19.78 -8.20
CA ILE A 30 13.16 19.96 -6.76
C ILE A 30 12.60 18.64 -6.23
N SER A 31 13.47 17.81 -5.66
CA SER A 31 13.06 16.57 -5.00
C SER A 31 12.17 16.94 -3.82
N LYS A 32 10.90 16.57 -3.92
CA LYS A 32 9.95 16.66 -2.81
C LYS A 32 10.59 16.00 -1.58
N PRO A 33 10.57 16.62 -0.39
CA PRO A 33 11.13 16.00 0.81
C PRO A 33 10.37 14.68 1.06
N SER A 34 11.04 13.56 0.78
CA SER A 34 10.52 12.24 1.14
C SER A 34 10.59 12.15 2.66
N LEU A 35 9.50 11.70 3.29
CA LEU A 35 9.57 11.29 4.68
C LEU A 35 10.64 10.18 4.77
N GLU A 36 11.60 10.35 5.66
CA GLU A 36 12.62 9.33 5.90
C GLU A 36 11.94 8.11 6.53
N LYS A 37 12.23 6.93 5.98
CA LYS A 37 11.66 5.66 6.43
C LYS A 37 12.40 5.27 7.72
N PRO A 38 11.70 5.06 8.85
CA PRO A 38 12.37 4.64 10.08
C PRO A 38 12.89 3.21 9.95
N ASP A 39 13.99 2.92 10.64
CA ASP A 39 14.42 1.54 10.85
C ASP A 39 13.44 0.79 11.74
N ALA A 40 13.29 -0.50 11.49
CA ALA A 40 12.44 -1.38 12.30
C ALA A 40 13.19 -2.66 12.64
N PRO A 41 13.00 -3.19 13.87
CA PRO A 41 13.54 -4.49 14.23
C PRO A 41 12.93 -5.60 13.37
N PRO A 42 13.61 -6.76 13.24
CA PRO A 42 13.06 -7.91 12.53
C PRO A 42 11.76 -8.39 13.20
N VAL A 43 10.91 -9.06 12.43
CA VAL A 43 9.74 -9.76 12.97
C VAL A 43 10.24 -10.93 13.84
N PRO A 44 9.89 -11.02 15.12
CA PRO A 44 10.28 -12.16 15.95
C PRO A 44 9.70 -13.48 15.41
N SER A 45 10.44 -14.57 15.56
CA SER A 45 9.94 -15.91 15.21
C SER A 45 8.65 -16.23 15.97
N GLY A 46 7.68 -16.86 15.31
CA GLY A 46 6.38 -17.20 15.88
C GLY A 46 5.39 -16.04 15.98
N THR A 47 5.69 -14.88 15.38
CA THR A 47 4.72 -13.78 15.22
C THR A 47 3.81 -14.05 14.04
N ASP A 48 2.51 -13.99 14.26
CA ASP A 48 1.47 -14.23 13.26
C ASP A 48 1.25 -13.01 12.36
N VAL A 49 2.20 -12.70 11.48
CA VAL A 49 2.05 -11.62 10.48
C VAL A 49 1.28 -12.09 9.25
N VAL A 50 0.48 -11.19 8.67
CA VAL A 50 -0.32 -11.43 7.44
C VAL A 50 0.44 -10.94 6.21
N LEU A 51 1.14 -9.81 6.34
CA LEU A 51 1.88 -9.15 5.27
C LEU A 51 3.37 -9.41 5.43
N ASN A 52 3.94 -10.14 4.47
CA ASN A 52 5.39 -10.36 4.36
C ASN A 52 6.08 -9.09 3.84
N ASP A 53 7.36 -8.93 4.14
CA ASP A 53 8.17 -7.79 3.64
C ASP A 53 8.03 -7.63 2.12
N GLY A 54 7.72 -6.41 1.68
CA GLY A 54 7.46 -6.03 0.28
C GLY A 54 6.03 -6.29 -0.19
N SER A 55 5.17 -6.93 0.61
CA SER A 55 3.76 -7.09 0.27
C SER A 55 2.96 -5.83 0.56
N ARG A 56 1.91 -5.62 -0.22
CA ARG A 56 0.99 -4.49 -0.07
C ARG A 56 -0.43 -4.96 -0.25
N VAL A 57 -1.29 -4.63 0.72
CA VAL A 57 -2.74 -4.76 0.59
C VAL A 57 -3.36 -3.38 0.42
N SER A 58 -4.27 -3.26 -0.55
CA SER A 58 -5.12 -2.08 -0.70
C SER A 58 -6.57 -2.49 -0.56
N ALA A 59 -7.37 -1.71 0.16
CA ALA A 59 -8.78 -1.97 0.41
C ALA A 59 -9.61 -0.71 0.18
N THR A 60 -10.82 -0.87 -0.36
CA THR A 60 -11.80 0.21 -0.52
C THR A 60 -13.06 -0.08 0.28
N THR A 61 -13.45 0.86 1.12
CA THR A 61 -14.64 0.77 2.00
C THR A 61 -15.45 2.07 1.88
N PRO A 62 -16.62 2.20 2.52
CA PRO A 62 -17.31 3.48 2.63
C PRO A 62 -16.48 4.62 3.26
N GLU A 63 -15.47 4.29 4.08
CA GLU A 63 -14.52 5.27 4.66
C GLU A 63 -13.56 5.87 3.61
N GLY A 64 -13.44 5.19 2.45
CA GLY A 64 -12.53 5.50 1.36
C GLY A 64 -11.56 4.36 1.05
N LYS A 65 -10.43 4.70 0.42
CA LYS A 65 -9.35 3.76 0.11
C LYS A 65 -8.21 3.85 1.12
N ILE A 66 -7.71 2.70 1.57
CA ILE A 66 -6.49 2.56 2.37
C ILE A 66 -5.53 1.58 1.70
N SER A 67 -4.24 1.78 1.94
CA SER A 67 -3.20 0.79 1.63
C SER A 67 -2.31 0.57 2.83
N VAL A 68 -1.94 -0.68 3.07
CA VAL A 68 -0.95 -1.11 4.05
C VAL A 68 0.14 -1.86 3.31
N GLU A 69 1.37 -1.39 3.43
CA GLU A 69 2.55 -2.07 2.89
C GLU A 69 3.46 -2.51 4.02
N ALA A 70 3.89 -3.77 3.98
CA ALA A 70 4.92 -4.28 4.85
C ALA A 70 6.29 -3.88 4.29
N GLY A 71 7.04 -3.13 5.09
CA GLY A 71 8.47 -2.95 4.87
C GLY A 71 9.28 -3.99 5.66
N PRO A 72 10.62 -3.83 5.69
CA PRO A 72 11.49 -4.72 6.44
C PRO A 72 11.09 -4.81 7.92
N GLY A 73 11.09 -6.03 8.46
CA GLY A 73 10.79 -6.29 9.86
C GLY A 73 9.37 -5.84 10.27
N LEU A 74 9.30 -5.12 11.37
CA LEU A 74 8.04 -4.64 11.97
C LEU A 74 7.49 -3.34 11.34
N LEU A 75 8.07 -2.88 10.23
CA LEU A 75 7.65 -1.64 9.59
C LEU A 75 6.39 -1.83 8.75
N ARG A 76 5.42 -0.92 8.92
CA ARG A 76 4.23 -0.77 8.10
C ARG A 76 4.13 0.64 7.54
N THR A 77 3.71 0.74 6.29
CA THR A 77 3.43 2.00 5.61
C THR A 77 1.95 2.09 5.34
N LEU A 78 1.29 3.07 5.96
CA LEU A 78 -0.15 3.32 5.82
C LEU A 78 -0.36 4.49 4.87
N SER A 79 -1.18 4.29 3.85
CA SER A 79 -1.58 5.34 2.90
C SER A 79 -3.09 5.50 2.83
N TRP A 80 -3.57 6.72 3.04
CA TRP A 80 -4.98 7.11 2.95
C TRP A 80 -5.07 8.57 2.51
N ASP A 81 -6.12 8.97 1.80
CA ASP A 81 -6.34 10.37 1.37
C ASP A 81 -5.15 11.04 0.67
N GLY A 82 -4.34 10.26 -0.07
CA GLY A 82 -3.13 10.76 -0.72
C GLY A 82 -1.97 11.11 0.22
N THR A 83 -2.06 10.75 1.51
CA THR A 83 -0.99 10.88 2.50
C THR A 83 -0.43 9.51 2.88
N THR A 84 0.82 9.49 3.37
CA THR A 84 1.52 8.26 3.77
C THR A 84 2.18 8.44 5.13
N ARG A 85 2.07 7.45 6.02
CA ARG A 85 2.72 7.42 7.33
C ARG A 85 3.40 6.09 7.56
N PHE A 86 4.54 6.14 8.24
CA PHE A 86 5.27 4.96 8.68
C PHE A 86 4.87 4.62 10.11
N VAL A 87 4.77 3.33 10.39
CA VAL A 87 4.44 2.78 11.70
C VAL A 87 5.40 1.64 11.96
N VAL A 88 6.25 1.76 12.97
CA VAL A 88 7.04 0.64 13.47
C VAL A 88 6.18 -0.08 14.50
N THR A 89 5.69 -1.26 14.13
CA THR A 89 4.84 -2.07 15.00
C THR A 89 5.64 -2.77 16.08
N GLN A 90 4.93 -3.35 17.04
CA GLN A 90 5.46 -4.17 18.12
C GLN A 90 4.80 -5.54 18.04
N ALA A 91 5.59 -6.61 18.12
CA ALA A 91 5.06 -7.96 18.28
C ALA A 91 4.37 -8.09 19.63
N ARG A 92 3.24 -8.81 19.67
CA ARG A 92 2.53 -9.06 20.92
C ARG A 92 3.28 -10.10 21.75
N PRO A 93 3.56 -9.84 23.05
CA PRO A 93 4.19 -10.83 23.91
C PRO A 93 3.28 -12.04 24.15
N GLU A 94 1.96 -11.79 24.25
CA GLU A 94 0.94 -12.79 24.50
C GLU A 94 -0.12 -12.82 23.39
N PRO A 95 -0.75 -13.98 23.13
CA PRO A 95 -1.82 -14.08 22.16
C PRO A 95 -2.99 -13.17 22.55
N VAL A 96 -3.40 -12.30 21.63
CA VAL A 96 -4.63 -11.53 21.79
C VAL A 96 -5.64 -12.09 20.81
N TYR A 97 -6.75 -12.56 21.36
CA TYR A 97 -7.74 -13.34 20.63
C TYR A 97 -7.20 -14.58 19.92
N GLY A 98 -6.24 -15.26 20.54
CA GLY A 98 -5.66 -16.49 20.02
C GLY A 98 -4.53 -16.32 19.01
N ALA A 99 -4.06 -15.09 18.73
CA ALA A 99 -2.95 -14.85 17.80
C ALA A 99 -1.87 -13.92 18.37
N LYS A 100 -0.61 -14.23 18.07
CA LYS A 100 0.58 -13.44 18.42
C LYS A 100 0.95 -12.50 17.27
N GLY A 101 0.02 -11.64 16.89
CA GLY A 101 0.22 -10.68 15.81
C GLY A 101 1.14 -9.51 16.17
N VAL A 102 1.10 -8.47 15.34
CA VAL A 102 1.75 -7.18 15.59
C VAL A 102 0.72 -6.10 15.82
N HIS A 103 1.10 -5.08 16.58
CA HIS A 103 0.25 -3.93 16.84
C HIS A 103 1.04 -2.63 16.95
N PHE A 104 0.34 -1.51 16.86
CA PHE A 104 0.86 -0.22 17.26
C PHE A 104 -0.29 0.64 17.75
N GLU A 105 -0.07 1.42 18.82
CA GLU A 105 -1.01 2.43 19.26
C GLU A 105 -0.26 3.67 19.74
N GLY A 106 -0.54 4.82 19.13
CA GLY A 106 0.09 6.08 19.49
C GLY A 106 0.40 6.97 18.30
N THR A 107 1.34 7.90 18.49
CA THR A 107 1.81 8.81 17.44
C THR A 107 3.12 8.29 16.87
N PRO A 108 3.17 7.85 15.61
CA PRO A 108 4.42 7.41 15.00
C PRO A 108 5.49 8.51 14.97
N THR A 109 6.76 8.11 14.91
CA THR A 109 7.87 9.04 14.73
C THR A 109 7.69 9.85 13.45
N ASN A 110 7.97 11.16 13.49
CA ASN A 110 7.80 12.08 12.37
C ASN A 110 6.38 12.14 11.78
N PHE A 111 5.37 11.78 12.57
CA PHE A 111 3.98 11.81 12.13
C PHE A 111 3.50 13.24 11.93
N LYS A 112 3.21 13.60 10.67
CA LYS A 112 2.56 14.88 10.34
C LYS A 112 1.05 14.71 10.48
N PRO A 113 0.34 15.54 11.26
CA PRO A 113 -1.12 15.47 11.30
C PRO A 113 -1.76 15.63 9.91
N HIS A 114 -2.90 15.00 9.68
CA HIS A 114 -3.65 15.14 8.43
C HIS A 114 -5.14 15.00 8.67
N LYS A 115 -5.92 16.03 8.31
CA LYS A 115 -7.39 16.08 8.48
C LYS A 115 -7.84 15.66 9.89
N GLY A 116 -7.21 16.22 10.92
CA GLY A 116 -7.51 15.92 12.32
C GLY A 116 -6.96 14.59 12.85
N ILE A 117 -6.35 13.75 12.01
CA ILE A 117 -5.66 12.54 12.46
C ILE A 117 -4.26 12.91 12.96
N THR A 118 -3.96 12.55 14.20
CA THR A 118 -2.69 12.78 14.90
C THR A 118 -2.03 11.50 15.40
N ARG A 119 -2.79 10.39 15.48
CA ARG A 119 -2.31 9.08 15.97
C ARG A 119 -2.93 7.92 15.20
N VAL A 120 -2.29 6.76 15.33
CA VAL A 120 -2.69 5.51 14.68
C VAL A 120 -2.91 4.43 15.71
N LYS A 121 -3.93 3.61 15.50
CA LYS A 121 -4.05 2.26 16.06
C LYS A 121 -4.00 1.28 14.89
N PHE A 122 -3.03 0.37 14.92
CA PHE A 122 -2.83 -0.65 13.91
C PHE A 122 -2.81 -2.02 14.57
N GLU A 123 -3.54 -2.98 14.00
CA GLU A 123 -3.45 -4.39 14.39
C GLU A 123 -3.31 -5.26 13.14
N GLU A 124 -2.43 -6.25 13.21
CA GLU A 124 -2.27 -7.27 12.18
C GLU A 124 -2.06 -8.63 12.83
N ALA A 125 -2.91 -9.61 12.52
CA ALA A 125 -2.70 -10.98 12.96
C ALA A 125 -3.47 -12.02 12.12
N THR A 126 -3.22 -13.30 12.37
CA THR A 126 -4.14 -14.36 11.95
C THR A 126 -5.28 -14.51 12.97
N ARG A 127 -6.38 -15.15 12.59
CA ARG A 127 -7.45 -15.49 13.54
C ARG A 127 -8.14 -16.78 13.16
N GLN A 128 -8.29 -17.66 14.14
CA GLN A 128 -9.01 -18.91 14.02
C GLN A 128 -10.45 -18.72 14.48
N PHE A 129 -11.40 -19.21 13.69
CA PHE A 129 -12.80 -19.31 14.04
C PHE A 129 -13.28 -20.75 13.85
N GLU A 130 -14.22 -21.19 14.68
CA GLU A 130 -14.85 -22.50 14.53
C GLU A 130 -15.75 -22.53 13.29
N ASN A 131 -16.50 -21.45 13.06
CA ASN A 131 -17.44 -21.33 11.95
C ASN A 131 -17.46 -19.92 11.36
N VAL A 132 -18.17 -19.77 10.25
CA VAL A 132 -18.32 -18.52 9.51
C VAL A 132 -19.12 -17.46 10.28
N ASP A 133 -20.12 -17.87 11.05
CA ASP A 133 -20.98 -16.94 11.80
C ASP A 133 -20.17 -16.19 12.86
N ASP A 134 -19.27 -16.88 13.56
CA ASP A 134 -18.37 -16.25 14.53
C ASP A 134 -17.45 -15.22 13.88
N ALA A 135 -16.93 -15.53 12.69
CA ALA A 135 -16.10 -14.58 11.93
C ALA A 135 -16.89 -13.32 11.55
N ARG A 136 -18.16 -13.48 11.15
CA ARG A 136 -19.06 -12.39 10.80
C ARG A 136 -19.42 -11.53 12.02
N ILE A 137 -19.81 -12.17 13.14
CA ILE A 137 -20.11 -11.48 14.40
C ILE A 137 -18.89 -10.68 14.86
N TRP A 138 -17.70 -11.27 14.76
CA TRP A 138 -16.47 -10.60 15.15
C TRP A 138 -16.25 -9.29 14.37
N MET A 139 -16.43 -9.30 13.05
CA MET A 139 -16.32 -8.09 12.24
C MET A 139 -17.36 -7.03 12.64
N GLN A 140 -18.59 -7.45 12.96
CA GLN A 140 -19.65 -6.53 13.39
C GLN A 140 -19.35 -5.84 14.73
N ILE A 141 -18.88 -6.57 15.74
CA ILE A 141 -18.65 -6.01 17.08
C ILE A 141 -17.44 -5.07 17.16
N ARG A 142 -16.46 -5.21 16.26
CA ARG A 142 -15.28 -4.33 16.21
C ARG A 142 -15.60 -2.92 15.72
N ARG A 143 -16.78 -2.71 15.11
CA ARG A 143 -17.27 -1.39 14.64
C ARG A 143 -16.26 -0.68 13.72
N LEU A 144 -15.61 -1.42 12.81
CA LEU A 144 -14.82 -0.88 11.70
C LEU A 144 -15.56 -1.09 10.38
N HIS A 145 -15.20 -0.34 9.35
CA HIS A 145 -15.65 -0.63 7.99
C HIS A 145 -14.76 -1.73 7.42
N TYR A 146 -15.25 -2.97 7.44
CA TYR A 146 -14.55 -4.13 6.91
C TYR A 146 -14.89 -4.38 5.45
N VAL A 147 -13.90 -4.87 4.73
CA VAL A 147 -14.05 -5.67 3.52
C VAL A 147 -13.22 -6.93 3.65
N HIS A 148 -13.62 -7.99 2.97
CA HIS A 148 -12.93 -9.27 3.03
C HIS A 148 -12.98 -10.04 1.71
N THR A 149 -12.01 -10.91 1.50
CA THR A 149 -11.97 -11.85 0.36
C THR A 149 -12.62 -13.19 0.73
N ASN A 150 -12.94 -14.00 -0.29
CA ASN A 150 -13.39 -15.38 -0.09
C ASN A 150 -12.38 -16.21 0.71
N ASN A 151 -11.10 -15.87 0.58
CA ASN A 151 -10.02 -16.57 1.25
C ASN A 151 -9.70 -16.04 2.66
N GLY A 152 -10.54 -15.18 3.22
CA GLY A 152 -10.43 -14.73 4.61
C GLY A 152 -9.37 -13.65 4.83
N LEU A 153 -8.85 -13.00 3.80
CA LEU A 153 -8.09 -11.75 3.99
C LEU A 153 -9.10 -10.64 4.30
N VAL A 154 -8.95 -10.02 5.46
CA VAL A 154 -9.87 -9.02 5.98
C VAL A 154 -9.11 -7.72 6.23
N VAL A 155 -9.65 -6.60 5.75
CA VAL A 155 -9.11 -5.27 6.03
C VAL A 155 -10.23 -4.39 6.57
N GLY A 156 -10.03 -3.85 7.76
CA GLY A 156 -10.96 -2.94 8.42
C GLY A 156 -10.28 -1.64 8.75
N TRP A 157 -10.98 -0.52 8.57
CA TRP A 157 -10.49 0.74 9.09
C TRP A 157 -11.59 1.77 9.31
N LYS A 158 -11.27 2.80 10.10
CA LYS A 158 -12.07 4.02 10.24
C LYS A 158 -11.23 5.17 10.77
N ARG A 159 -11.67 6.39 10.51
CA ARG A 159 -11.24 7.57 11.29
C ARG A 159 -12.10 7.67 12.55
N VAL A 160 -11.51 8.10 13.66
CA VAL A 160 -12.21 8.41 14.90
C VAL A 160 -11.94 9.88 15.22
N PRO A 161 -12.75 10.82 14.68
CA PRO A 161 -12.45 12.26 14.74
C PRO A 161 -12.30 12.79 16.16
N GLY A 162 -13.18 12.39 17.08
CA GLY A 162 -13.12 12.80 18.49
C GLY A 162 -11.85 12.34 19.23
N GLU A 163 -11.10 11.41 18.65
CA GLU A 163 -9.85 10.90 19.19
C GLU A 163 -8.63 11.25 18.34
N GLY A 164 -8.80 11.95 17.21
CA GLY A 164 -7.75 12.19 16.23
C GLY A 164 -7.05 10.92 15.74
N LYS A 165 -7.78 9.80 15.67
CA LYS A 165 -7.19 8.45 15.50
C LYS A 165 -7.58 7.81 14.18
N LEU A 166 -6.61 7.25 13.48
CA LEU A 166 -6.84 6.29 12.39
C LEU A 166 -6.74 4.88 12.97
N HIS A 167 -7.82 4.10 12.93
CA HIS A 167 -7.82 2.70 13.36
C HIS A 167 -7.80 1.81 12.12
N VAL A 168 -6.81 0.94 12.00
CA VAL A 168 -6.59 0.04 10.86
C VAL A 168 -6.32 -1.36 11.37
N GLU A 169 -6.93 -2.33 10.72
CA GLU A 169 -6.83 -3.75 11.04
C GLU A 169 -6.63 -4.57 9.77
N VAL A 170 -5.67 -5.50 9.80
CA VAL A 170 -5.42 -6.47 8.72
C VAL A 170 -5.42 -7.87 9.32
N TRP A 171 -6.32 -8.72 8.88
CA TRP A 171 -6.44 -10.08 9.41
C TRP A 171 -6.42 -11.14 8.32
N GLN A 172 -5.85 -12.29 8.63
CA GLN A 172 -6.09 -13.52 7.88
C GLN A 172 -6.95 -14.45 8.73
N PHE A 173 -8.20 -14.62 8.34
CA PHE A 173 -9.14 -15.53 8.98
C PHE A 173 -8.96 -16.95 8.48
N TYR A 174 -9.16 -17.88 9.41
CA TYR A 174 -9.23 -19.31 9.20
C TYR A 174 -10.53 -19.81 9.81
N ILE A 175 -11.23 -20.68 9.10
CA ILE A 175 -12.46 -21.33 9.54
C ILE A 175 -12.15 -22.82 9.68
N ASP A 176 -12.43 -23.39 10.85
CA ASP A 176 -12.15 -24.80 11.16
C ASP A 176 -10.68 -25.17 10.85
N GLY A 177 -9.76 -24.30 11.30
CA GLY A 177 -8.31 -24.48 11.12
C GLY A 177 -7.79 -24.28 9.69
N LYS A 178 -8.65 -23.93 8.72
CA LYS A 178 -8.28 -23.82 7.30
C LYS A 178 -8.56 -22.44 6.75
N LYS A 179 -7.74 -22.03 5.77
CA LYS A 179 -8.04 -20.84 4.99
C LYS A 179 -9.33 -21.10 4.21
N PRO A 180 -10.39 -20.29 4.38
CA PRO A 180 -11.64 -20.53 3.68
C PRO A 180 -11.40 -20.42 2.17
N THR A 181 -12.24 -21.10 1.38
CA THR A 181 -12.31 -20.91 -0.08
C THR A 181 -13.54 -20.09 -0.47
N PHE A 182 -14.47 -19.93 0.47
CA PHE A 182 -15.67 -19.13 0.36
C PHE A 182 -15.95 -18.51 1.73
N LEU A 183 -16.21 -17.20 1.74
CA LEU A 183 -16.66 -16.49 2.93
C LEU A 183 -17.84 -15.61 2.51
N PRO A 184 -19.05 -15.78 3.07
CA PRO A 184 -20.22 -15.02 2.68
C PRO A 184 -19.97 -13.51 2.68
N ASP A 185 -20.64 -12.83 1.76
CA ASP A 185 -20.53 -11.39 1.54
C ASP A 185 -19.13 -10.92 1.15
N SER A 186 -18.22 -11.79 0.70
CA SER A 186 -16.89 -11.36 0.30
C SER A 186 -16.94 -10.33 -0.84
N GLN A 187 -16.02 -9.38 -0.79
CA GLN A 187 -15.83 -8.36 -1.81
C GLN A 187 -14.40 -8.39 -2.31
N ASP A 188 -13.99 -9.52 -2.91
CA ASP A 188 -12.63 -9.73 -3.42
C ASP A 188 -12.18 -8.58 -4.34
N TYR A 189 -13.09 -8.02 -5.13
CA TYR A 189 -12.82 -6.88 -6.03
C TYR A 189 -12.46 -5.57 -5.30
N LEU A 190 -12.77 -5.44 -4.01
CA LEU A 190 -12.43 -4.28 -3.17
C LEU A 190 -11.06 -4.43 -2.50
N ILE A 191 -10.44 -5.61 -2.55
CA ILE A 191 -9.12 -5.89 -1.95
C ILE A 191 -8.12 -6.29 -3.03
N GLN A 192 -6.98 -5.61 -3.06
CA GLN A 192 -5.86 -5.95 -3.92
C GLN A 192 -4.65 -6.29 -3.07
N LEU A 193 -4.28 -7.57 -3.04
CA LEU A 193 -3.04 -8.03 -2.43
C LEU A 193 -1.97 -8.17 -3.50
N ARG A 194 -0.87 -7.43 -3.34
CA ARG A 194 0.36 -7.60 -4.12
C ARG A 194 1.38 -8.25 -3.21
N GLN A 195 1.83 -9.44 -3.57
CA GLN A 195 2.94 -10.09 -2.89
C GLN A 195 4.25 -9.39 -3.29
N ALA A 196 5.24 -9.50 -2.41
CA ALA A 196 6.59 -9.09 -2.76
C ALA A 196 7.07 -9.87 -4.00
N PRO A 197 7.89 -9.26 -4.87
CA PRO A 197 8.60 -10.01 -5.90
C PRO A 197 9.34 -11.16 -5.23
N LEU A 198 9.20 -12.38 -5.74
CA LEU A 198 10.01 -13.51 -5.29
C LEU A 198 11.49 -13.10 -5.41
N GLN A 199 12.18 -12.95 -4.29
CA GLN A 199 13.63 -12.79 -4.29
C GLN A 199 14.18 -14.09 -4.88
N ALA A 200 14.71 -14.03 -6.11
CA ALA A 200 15.41 -15.15 -6.70
C ALA A 200 16.56 -15.52 -5.75
N SER A 201 16.49 -16.70 -5.11
CA SER A 201 17.57 -17.12 -4.21
C SER A 201 18.86 -17.16 -5.04
N LYS A 202 19.83 -16.31 -4.70
CA LYS A 202 21.20 -16.53 -5.16
C LYS A 202 21.64 -17.84 -4.51
N ARG A 203 21.73 -18.89 -5.34
CA ARG A 203 22.41 -20.13 -4.98
C ARG A 203 23.91 -19.89 -4.96
#